data_AF-E3NQK8-F1
#
_entry.id   AF-E3NQK8-F1
#
_cell.length_a   1.000
_cell.length_b   1.000
_cell.length_c   1.000
_cell.angle_alpha   90.00
_cell.angle_beta   90.00
_cell.angle_gamma   90.00
#
_symmetry.space_group_name_H-M   'P 1'
#
loop_
_entity.id
_entity.type
_entity.pdbx_description
1 polymer ?
#
loop_
_entity_poly.entity_id
_entity_poly.type
_entity_poly.pdbx_seq_one_letter_code
_entity_poly.pdbx_strand_id
1 'polypeptide(L)'
;MTFSKISKRTKAVTKNMAFFSKYDIHFCVDKILWIYIRGTNGLVSCNYIMTWNEKLDGKIEEEKCLGRISRRAYKYSENPIEEWKQLCIYVLDIFKKETINFLQMRMDAFVDQNVSIINFLKSNVKSVDGCYLLQWYPIQGRR
;
A
#
# COMPACT_ATOMS: atom_id res chain seq x y z
N MET A 1 18.92 11.58 -37.32
CA MET A 1 18.19 10.32 -37.10
C MET A 1 16.78 10.64 -36.60
N THR A 2 15.74 10.29 -37.35
CA THR A 2 14.34 10.55 -36.99
C THR A 2 13.74 9.35 -36.24
N PHE A 3 13.25 9.58 -35.01
CA PHE A 3 12.56 8.62 -34.12
C PHE A 3 11.15 8.20 -34.63
N SER A 4 10.96 8.00 -35.93
CA SER A 4 9.62 8.00 -36.56
C SER A 4 8.97 6.62 -36.79
N LYS A 5 9.55 5.49 -36.34
CA LYS A 5 8.94 4.16 -36.59
C LYS A 5 8.98 3.26 -35.35
N ILE A 6 8.18 3.59 -34.34
CA ILE A 6 7.91 2.69 -33.22
C ILE A 6 6.90 1.63 -33.70
N SER A 7 7.35 0.38 -33.81
CA SER A 7 6.51 -0.75 -34.27
C SER A 7 5.39 -1.06 -33.25
N LYS A 8 4.30 -1.72 -33.70
CA LYS A 8 3.22 -2.18 -32.81
C LYS A 8 3.75 -3.06 -31.66
N ARG A 9 4.73 -3.92 -31.94
CA ARG A 9 5.42 -4.74 -30.93
C ARG A 9 6.22 -3.88 -29.95
N THR A 10 6.96 -2.89 -30.42
CA THR A 10 7.70 -1.95 -29.57
C THR A 10 6.75 -1.16 -28.67
N LYS A 11 5.61 -0.66 -29.20
CA LYS A 11 4.57 -0.01 -28.39
C LYS A 11 4.00 -0.94 -27.32
N ALA A 12 3.70 -2.20 -27.65
CA ALA A 12 3.19 -3.18 -26.68
C ALA A 12 4.22 -3.50 -25.59
N VAL A 13 5.49 -3.69 -25.95
CA VAL A 13 6.60 -3.92 -25.02
C VAL A 13 6.83 -2.70 -24.14
N THR A 14 6.82 -1.48 -24.67
CA THR A 14 6.95 -0.25 -23.87
C THR A 14 5.74 -0.04 -22.95
N LYS A 15 4.52 -0.40 -23.39
CA LYS A 15 3.34 -0.42 -22.52
C LYS A 15 3.55 -1.38 -21.35
N ASN A 16 4.01 -2.60 -21.62
CA ASN A 16 4.31 -3.61 -20.59
C ASN A 16 5.48 -3.19 -19.68
N MET A 17 6.53 -2.54 -20.19
CA MET A 17 7.61 -1.99 -19.38
C MET A 17 7.17 -0.82 -18.49
N ALA A 18 6.18 -0.03 -18.92
CA ALA A 18 5.56 0.98 -18.06
C ALA A 18 4.76 0.34 -16.91
N PHE A 19 4.24 -0.88 -17.09
CA PHE A 19 3.54 -1.64 -16.05
C PHE A 19 4.46 -2.32 -15.03
N PHE A 20 5.74 -2.55 -15.34
CA PHE A 20 6.72 -2.99 -14.35
C PHE A 20 7.18 -1.79 -13.52
N SER A 21 6.30 -1.30 -12.65
CA SER A 21 6.72 -0.32 -11.65
C SER A 21 7.83 -0.94 -10.81
N LYS A 22 8.92 -0.20 -10.59
CA LYS A 22 10.03 -0.56 -9.69
C LYS A 22 9.60 -0.74 -8.22
N TYR A 23 8.30 -0.83 -7.95
CA TYR A 23 7.71 -0.75 -6.63
C TYR A 23 6.54 -1.72 -6.46
N ASP A 24 6.58 -2.48 -5.38
CA ASP A 24 5.41 -3.20 -4.86
C ASP A 24 4.63 -2.27 -3.92
N ILE A 25 3.31 -2.24 -4.07
CA ILE A 25 2.40 -1.43 -3.25
C ILE A 25 1.44 -2.35 -2.51
N HIS A 26 1.42 -2.21 -1.19
CA HIS A 26 0.59 -2.98 -0.30
C HIS A 26 -0.31 -2.04 0.49
N PHE A 27 -1.60 -2.31 0.49
CA PHE A 27 -2.57 -1.65 1.34
C PHE A 27 -2.85 -2.51 2.56
N CYS A 28 -2.69 -1.93 3.75
CA CYS A 28 -2.77 -2.67 5.00
C CYS A 28 -3.80 -2.03 5.94
N VAL A 29 -4.79 -2.83 6.29
CA VAL A 29 -5.87 -2.50 7.20
C VAL A 29 -5.77 -3.44 8.40
N ASP A 30 -5.15 -3.01 9.48
CA ASP A 30 -5.13 -3.72 10.76
C ASP A 30 -5.72 -2.80 11.83
N LYS A 31 -5.39 -2.96 13.12
CA LYS A 31 -5.70 -1.98 14.17
C LYS A 31 -5.13 -0.59 13.88
N ILE A 32 -4.17 -0.52 12.97
CA ILE A 32 -3.59 0.67 12.41
C ILE A 32 -3.68 0.57 10.88
N LEU A 33 -3.85 1.69 10.19
CA LEU A 33 -3.86 1.77 8.73
C LEU A 33 -2.47 2.16 8.23
N TRP A 34 -1.95 1.43 7.25
CA TRP A 34 -0.71 1.83 6.60
C TRP A 34 -0.66 1.45 5.12
N ILE A 35 0.29 2.07 4.42
CA ILE A 35 0.67 1.71 3.05
C ILE A 35 2.13 1.33 3.06
N TYR A 36 2.43 0.13 2.58
CA TYR A 36 3.79 -0.34 2.42
C TYR A 36 4.19 -0.28 0.94
N ILE A 37 5.34 0.35 0.68
CA ILE A 37 5.90 0.52 -0.66
C ILE A 37 7.31 -0.04 -0.63
N ARG A 38 7.60 -1.01 -1.50
CA ARG A 38 8.90 -1.67 -1.56
C ARG A 38 9.50 -1.52 -2.94
N GLY A 39 10.73 -1.04 -3.05
CA GLY A 39 11.46 -1.14 -4.31
C GLY A 39 11.62 -2.62 -4.71
N THR A 40 11.36 -2.97 -5.97
CA THR A 40 11.43 -4.37 -6.44
C THR A 40 12.84 -4.96 -6.39
N ASN A 41 13.88 -4.12 -6.26
CA ASN A 41 15.25 -4.54 -5.92
C ASN A 41 15.41 -4.99 -4.45
N GLY A 42 14.38 -4.81 -3.63
CA GLY A 42 14.33 -5.20 -2.22
C GLY A 42 15.21 -4.38 -1.27
N LEU A 43 15.89 -3.34 -1.75
CA LEU A 43 16.88 -2.57 -0.98
C LEU A 43 16.25 -1.47 -0.12
N VAL A 44 15.15 -0.89 -0.59
CA VAL A 44 14.48 0.23 0.09
C VAL A 44 13.00 -0.08 0.22
N SER A 45 12.45 0.18 1.40
CA SER A 45 11.02 0.15 1.63
C SER A 45 10.57 1.32 2.50
N CYS A 46 9.32 1.73 2.32
CA CYS A 46 8.67 2.80 3.06
C CYS A 46 7.33 2.31 3.60
N ASN A 47 7.02 2.65 4.84
CA ASN A 47 5.70 2.50 5.43
C ASN A 47 5.16 3.89 5.75
N TYR A 48 4.00 4.22 5.20
CA TYR A 48 3.22 5.38 5.62
C TYR A 48 2.16 4.91 6.60
N ILE A 49 2.28 5.32 7.87
CA ILE A 49 1.50 4.78 8.98
C ILE A 49 0.61 5.89 9.53
N MET A 50 -0.70 5.65 9.52
CA MET A 50 -1.64 6.51 10.26
C MET A 50 -1.51 6.20 11.74
N THR A 51 -1.53 7.21 12.60
CA THR A 51 -1.38 7.03 14.05
C THR A 51 -2.36 7.89 14.82
N TRP A 52 -2.75 7.42 15.99
CA TRP A 52 -3.53 8.19 16.96
C TRP A 52 -2.64 8.94 17.96
N ASN A 53 -1.31 8.77 17.85
CA ASN A 53 -0.35 9.45 18.69
C ASN A 53 0.16 10.72 17.99
N GLU A 54 -0.40 11.86 18.37
CA GLU A 54 -0.04 13.18 17.85
C GLU A 54 1.46 13.49 17.95
N LYS A 55 2.16 12.97 18.97
CA LYS A 55 3.61 13.17 19.14
C LYS A 55 4.45 12.50 18.06
N LEU A 56 3.87 11.55 17.32
CA LEU A 56 4.53 10.90 16.20
C LEU A 56 4.23 11.61 14.87
N ASP A 57 3.36 12.61 14.83
CA ASP A 57 3.02 13.27 13.58
C ASP A 57 4.25 13.86 12.89
N GLY A 58 4.36 13.63 11.58
CA GLY A 58 5.50 14.05 10.77
C GLY A 58 6.81 13.34 11.09
N LYS A 59 6.87 12.45 12.09
CA LYS A 59 8.09 11.72 12.42
C LYS A 59 8.46 10.78 11.29
N ILE A 60 9.75 10.76 10.96
CA ILE A 60 10.35 9.80 10.03
C ILE A 60 11.41 9.00 10.79
N GLU A 61 11.28 7.68 10.75
CA GLU A 61 12.26 6.75 11.27
C GLU A 61 12.91 5.99 10.13
N GLU A 62 14.23 5.82 10.19
CA GLU A 62 14.98 4.97 9.25
C GLU A 62 15.68 3.86 10.02
N GLU A 63 15.55 2.63 9.54
CA GLU A 63 16.21 1.45 10.07
C GLU A 63 17.00 0.78 8.95
N LYS A 64 18.24 0.39 9.26
CA LYS A 64 19.11 -0.35 8.35
C LYS A 64 19.34 -1.75 8.91
N CYS A 65 18.91 -2.76 8.16
CA CYS A 65 19.06 -4.16 8.55
C CYS A 65 19.46 -5.00 7.33
N LEU A 66 20.55 -5.77 7.46
CA LEU A 66 21.06 -6.67 6.41
C LEU A 66 21.21 -5.97 5.03
N GLY A 67 21.72 -4.74 5.01
CA GLY A 67 21.90 -3.95 3.79
C GLY A 67 20.61 -3.39 3.17
N ARG A 68 19.46 -3.53 3.85
CA ARG A 68 18.18 -2.96 3.44
C ARG A 68 17.85 -1.74 4.30
N ILE A 69 17.17 -0.77 3.70
CA ILE A 69 16.70 0.45 4.34
C ILE A 69 15.17 0.37 4.46
N SER A 70 14.66 0.47 5.68
CA SER A 70 13.24 0.61 5.97
C SER A 70 12.99 2.00 6.51
N ARG A 71 12.02 2.71 5.92
CA ARG A 71 11.56 4.00 6.41
C ARG A 71 10.13 3.90 6.91
N ARG A 72 9.84 4.56 8.03
CA ARG A 72 8.48 4.72 8.57
C ARG A 72 8.19 6.20 8.66
N ALA A 73 7.17 6.66 7.95
CA ALA A 73 6.64 8.01 8.05
C ALA A 73 5.29 7.93 8.76
N TYR A 74 5.14 8.69 9.83
CA TYR A 74 3.93 8.68 10.65
C TYR A 74 3.09 9.93 10.38
N LYS A 75 1.78 9.74 10.33
CA LYS A 75 0.81 10.83 10.19
C LYS A 75 -0.28 10.66 11.23
N TYR A 76 -0.43 11.66 12.09
CA TYR A 76 -1.56 11.71 13.01
C TYR A 76 -2.85 11.96 12.23
N SER A 77 -3.93 11.30 12.64
CA SER A 77 -5.25 11.53 12.05
C SER A 77 -6.36 11.21 13.04
N GLU A 78 -7.33 12.12 13.12
CA GLU A 78 -8.59 11.91 13.85
C GLU A 78 -9.62 11.13 13.03
N ASN A 79 -9.44 11.10 11.70
CA ASN A 79 -10.27 10.34 10.77
C ASN A 79 -9.40 9.46 9.85
N PRO A 80 -8.72 8.45 10.42
CA PRO A 80 -7.66 7.75 9.71
C PRO A 80 -8.17 6.94 8.52
N ILE A 81 -9.43 6.50 8.52
CA ILE A 81 -10.01 5.73 7.41
C ILE A 81 -10.16 6.60 6.16
N GLU A 82 -10.79 7.77 6.27
CA GLU A 82 -11.00 8.65 5.11
C GLU A 82 -9.68 9.24 4.62
N GLU A 83 -8.79 9.62 5.52
CA GLU A 83 -7.45 10.09 5.14
C GLU A 83 -6.61 8.99 4.50
N TRP A 84 -6.72 7.74 4.96
CA TRP A 84 -6.03 6.60 4.35
C TRP A 84 -6.57 6.30 2.96
N LYS A 85 -7.89 6.39 2.73
CA LYS A 85 -8.50 6.28 1.40
C LYS A 85 -7.93 7.34 0.45
N GLN A 86 -7.85 8.59 0.88
CA GLN A 86 -7.23 9.66 0.08
C GLN A 86 -5.76 9.38 -0.22
N LEU A 87 -5.01 8.90 0.78
CA LEU A 87 -3.61 8.53 0.59
C LEU A 87 -3.44 7.37 -0.39
N CYS A 88 -4.35 6.39 -0.38
CA CYS A 88 -4.36 5.30 -1.36
C CYS A 88 -4.49 5.83 -2.79
N ILE A 89 -5.43 6.75 -3.05
CA ILE A 89 -5.60 7.39 -4.36
C ILE A 89 -4.31 8.12 -4.76
N TYR A 90 -3.75 8.91 -3.84
CA TYR A 90 -2.54 9.69 -4.10
C TYR A 90 -1.33 8.80 -4.44
N VAL A 91 -1.15 7.70 -3.72
CA VAL A 91 -0.11 6.72 -4.00
C VAL A 91 -0.31 6.07 -5.37
N LEU A 92 -1.53 5.65 -5.70
CA LEU A 92 -1.81 5.06 -7.02
C LEU A 92 -1.51 6.05 -8.16
N ASP A 93 -1.86 7.33 -7.99
CA ASP A 93 -1.59 8.39 -8.97
C ASP A 93 -0.08 8.65 -9.16
N ILE A 94 0.67 8.83 -8.08
CA ILE A 94 2.14 9.05 -8.14
C ILE A 94 2.83 7.92 -8.89
N PHE A 95 2.52 6.68 -8.51
CA PHE A 95 3.15 5.50 -9.09
C PHE A 95 2.52 5.10 -10.43
N LYS A 96 1.49 5.82 -10.88
CA LYS A 96 0.72 5.55 -12.10
C LYS A 96 0.24 4.10 -12.17
N LYS A 97 -0.26 3.58 -11.05
CA LYS A 97 -0.76 2.20 -10.92
C LYS A 97 -2.28 2.19 -10.82
N GLU A 98 -2.89 1.26 -11.54
CA GLU A 98 -4.30 0.91 -11.39
C GLU A 98 -4.49 -0.35 -10.51
N THR A 99 -3.39 -1.04 -10.18
CA THR A 99 -3.37 -2.31 -9.46
C THR A 99 -2.43 -2.24 -8.27
N ILE A 100 -2.70 -3.06 -7.25
CA ILE A 100 -1.82 -3.22 -6.09
C ILE A 100 -1.34 -4.66 -5.97
N ASN A 101 -0.17 -4.84 -5.39
CA ASN A 101 0.42 -6.16 -5.25
C ASN A 101 -0.27 -6.93 -4.11
N PHE A 102 -0.50 -6.28 -2.97
CA PHE A 102 -1.12 -6.95 -1.84
C PHE A 102 -2.16 -6.09 -1.12
N LEU A 103 -3.25 -6.73 -0.72
CA LEU A 103 -4.17 -6.24 0.29
C LEU A 103 -4.04 -7.12 1.53
N GLN A 104 -3.71 -6.53 2.67
CA GLN A 104 -3.82 -7.18 3.97
C GLN A 104 -4.92 -6.51 4.75
N MET A 105 -5.89 -7.28 5.24
CA MET A 105 -7.01 -6.75 5.99
C MET A 105 -7.35 -7.65 7.17
N ARG A 106 -7.38 -7.06 8.36
CA ARG A 106 -7.92 -7.66 9.56
C ARG A 106 -9.41 -7.30 9.65
N MET A 107 -10.27 -8.28 9.43
CA MET A 107 -11.72 -8.09 9.34
C MET A 107 -12.33 -7.67 10.68
N ASP A 108 -11.68 -7.95 11.81
CA ASP A 108 -12.14 -7.55 13.14
C ASP A 108 -11.61 -6.18 13.60
N ALA A 109 -10.78 -5.49 12.81
CA ALA A 109 -10.19 -4.21 13.21
C ALA A 109 -11.15 -3.01 13.09
N PHE A 110 -11.92 -2.95 12.00
CA PHE A 110 -12.84 -1.86 11.70
C PHE A 110 -14.19 -2.43 11.23
N VAL A 111 -14.83 -3.25 12.05
CA VAL A 111 -16.03 -4.05 11.68
C VAL A 111 -17.10 -3.21 10.98
N ASP A 112 -17.42 -2.03 11.52
CA ASP A 112 -18.45 -1.14 10.99
C ASP A 112 -18.06 -0.45 9.67
N GLN A 113 -16.77 -0.41 9.36
CA GLN A 113 -16.21 0.31 8.21
C GLN A 113 -15.66 -0.62 7.12
N ASN A 114 -15.60 -1.94 7.37
CA ASN A 114 -15.10 -2.93 6.42
C ASN A 114 -15.80 -2.84 5.06
N VAL A 115 -17.13 -2.72 5.06
CA VAL A 115 -17.91 -2.60 3.82
C VAL A 115 -17.53 -1.34 3.05
N SER A 116 -17.36 -0.22 3.77
CA SER A 116 -16.92 1.07 3.21
C SER A 116 -15.52 0.96 2.59
N ILE A 117 -14.58 0.32 3.28
CA ILE A 117 -13.21 0.09 2.80
C ILE A 117 -13.20 -0.82 1.57
N ILE A 118 -13.92 -1.94 1.60
CA ILE A 118 -13.98 -2.88 0.47
C ILE A 118 -14.60 -2.22 -0.76
N ASN A 119 -15.69 -1.47 -0.58
CA ASN A 119 -16.33 -0.75 -1.69
C ASN A 119 -15.40 0.33 -2.26
N PHE A 120 -14.72 1.07 -1.39
CA PHE A 120 -13.69 2.02 -1.82
C PHE A 120 -12.61 1.34 -2.67
N LEU A 121 -12.05 0.21 -2.20
CA LEU A 121 -11.01 -0.51 -2.92
C LEU A 121 -11.50 -1.03 -4.27
N LYS A 122 -12.72 -1.60 -4.33
CA LYS A 122 -13.32 -2.06 -5.60
C LYS A 122 -13.51 -0.95 -6.62
N SER A 123 -13.80 0.27 -6.18
CA SER A 123 -14.01 1.42 -7.06
C SER A 123 -12.71 2.07 -7.55
N ASN A 124 -11.60 1.93 -6.80
CA ASN A 124 -10.36 2.65 -7.06
C ASN A 124 -9.18 1.75 -7.46
N VAL A 125 -9.26 0.45 -7.20
CA VAL A 125 -8.22 -0.53 -7.52
C VAL A 125 -8.80 -1.55 -8.50
N LYS A 126 -8.18 -1.66 -9.67
CA LYS A 126 -8.62 -2.54 -10.76
C LYS A 126 -8.37 -4.02 -10.48
N SER A 127 -7.24 -4.35 -9.84
CA SER A 127 -6.94 -5.69 -9.38
C SER A 127 -5.94 -5.69 -8.23
N VAL A 128 -5.98 -6.77 -7.46
CA VAL A 128 -5.09 -7.05 -6.33
C VAL A 128 -4.42 -8.40 -6.61
N ASP A 129 -3.10 -8.47 -6.62
CA ASP A 129 -2.39 -9.73 -6.95
C ASP A 129 -2.48 -10.75 -5.81
N GLY A 130 -2.43 -10.30 -4.55
CA GLY A 130 -2.57 -11.15 -3.37
C GLY A 130 -3.44 -10.50 -2.29
N CYS A 131 -4.28 -11.30 -1.62
CA CYS A 131 -5.15 -10.82 -0.56
C CYS A 131 -5.02 -11.70 0.70
N TYR A 132 -4.75 -11.07 1.84
CA TYR A 132 -4.70 -11.72 3.14
C TYR A 132 -5.82 -11.18 4.03
N LEU A 133 -6.80 -12.02 4.32
CA LEU A 133 -7.87 -11.74 5.26
C LEU A 133 -7.57 -12.42 6.60
N LEU A 134 -7.45 -11.62 7.65
CA LEU A 134 -7.10 -12.07 8.99
C LEU A 134 -8.26 -11.81 9.95
N GLN A 135 -8.41 -12.68 10.94
CA GLN A 135 -9.31 -12.51 12.07
C GLN A 135 -8.57 -12.87 13.37
N TRP A 136 -8.75 -12.13 14.46
CA TRP A 136 -8.31 -12.62 15.78
C TRP A 136 -9.10 -13.87 16.18
N TYR A 137 -8.38 -14.94 16.50
CA TYR A 137 -8.92 -16.00 17.34
C TYR A 137 -8.50 -15.70 18.78
N PRO A 138 -9.44 -15.58 19.74
CA PRO A 138 -9.05 -15.53 21.14
C PRO A 138 -8.34 -16.84 21.48
N ILE A 139 -7.15 -16.75 22.09
CA ILE A 139 -6.52 -17.90 22.72
C ILE A 139 -7.49 -18.35 23.81
N GLN A 140 -8.20 -19.46 23.60
CA GLN A 140 -8.90 -20.13 24.69
C GLN A 140 -7.83 -20.49 25.71
N GLY A 141 -7.83 -19.77 26.84
CA GLY A 141 -6.94 -20.05 27.95
C GLY A 141 -7.05 -21.52 28.31
N ARG A 142 -5.88 -22.17 28.47
CA ARG A 142 -5.80 -23.40 29.27
C ARG A 142 -6.46 -23.10 30.61
N ARG A 143 -7.59 -23.76 30.87
CA ARG A 143 -8.10 -23.96 32.23
C ARG A 143 -7.14 -24.87 32.98
#